data_AF-A0A7Y4WME6-F1
#
_entry.id   AF-A0A7Y4WME6-F1
#
_cell.length_a   1.000
_cell.length_b   1.000
_cell.length_c   1.000
_cell.angle_alpha   90.00
_cell.angle_beta   90.00
_cell.angle_gamma   90.00
#
_symmetry.space_group_name_H-M   'P 1'
#
loop_
_entity.id
_entity.type
_entity.pdbx_description
1 polymer ?
#
loop_
_entity_poly.entity_id
_entity_poly.type
_entity_poly.pdbx_seq_one_letter_code
_entity_poly.pdbx_strand_id
1 'polypeptide(L)' 'EQTLVALIEEHIAETGSRHAKRILQQWDLTRDQFWQICPKEMLTRLKHPLSDEPAAARA' A
#
# COMPACT_ATOMS: atom_id res chain seq x y z
N GLU A 1 2.68 1.87 3.46
CA GLU A 1 1.26 1.81 3.87
C GLU A 1 0.50 3.13 3.77
N GLN A 2 1.14 4.29 3.98
CA GLN A 2 0.46 5.60 4.00
C GLN A 2 -0.45 5.87 2.79
N THR A 3 0.04 5.62 1.57
CA THR A 3 -0.76 5.80 0.34
C THR A 3 -2.01 4.91 0.32
N LEU A 4 -1.90 3.66 0.79
CA LEU A 4 -3.03 2.74 0.82
C LEU A 4 -4.10 3.22 1.82
N VAL A 5 -3.68 3.63 3.01
CA VAL A 5 -4.60 4.15 4.05
C VAL A 5 -5.34 5.38 3.54
N ALA A 6 -4.62 6.36 2.97
CA ALA A 6 -5.23 7.59 2.46
C ALA A 6 -6.30 7.33 1.39
N LEU A 7 -6.06 6.38 0.48
CA LEU A 7 -7.04 6.01 -0.55
C LEU A 7 -8.26 5.29 0.04
N ILE A 8 -8.07 4.50 1.10
CA ILE A 8 -9.20 3.88 1.82
C ILE A 8 -10.02 4.95 2.55
N GLU A 9 -9.37 5.94 3.16
CA GLU A 9 -10.04 7.09 3.80
C GLU A 9 -10.85 7.92 2.81
N GLU A 10 -10.28 8.23 1.65
CA GLU A 10 -10.96 8.92 0.54
C GLU A 10 -12.18 8.11 0.08
N HIS A 11 -12.01 6.80 -0.15
CA HIS A 11 -13.11 5.91 -0.50
C HIS A 11 -14.23 5.90 0.56
N ILE A 12 -13.89 5.95 1.85
CA ILE A 12 -14.86 6.04 2.94
C ILE A 12 -15.62 7.37 2.89
N ALA A 13 -14.92 8.48 2.63
CA ALA A 13 -15.53 9.81 2.56
C ALA A 13 -16.54 9.89 1.41
N GLU A 14 -16.17 9.38 0.24
CA GLU A 14 -17.00 9.44 -0.98
C GLU A 14 -18.18 8.46 -0.94
N THR A 15 -17.99 7.26 -0.39
CA THR A 15 -18.99 6.17 -0.51
C THR A 15 -19.72 5.86 0.79
N GLY A 16 -19.20 6.29 1.93
CA GLY A 16 -19.70 5.88 3.24
C GLY A 16 -19.49 4.39 3.54
N SER A 17 -18.61 3.68 2.82
CA SER A 17 -18.40 2.24 2.92
C SER A 17 -18.11 1.78 4.36
N ARG A 18 -19.09 1.08 4.96
CA ARG A 18 -18.95 0.50 6.31
C ARG A 18 -17.86 -0.57 6.38
N HIS A 19 -17.63 -1.30 5.28
CA HIS A 19 -16.59 -2.30 5.22
C HIS A 19 -15.20 -1.67 5.23
N ALA A 20 -14.97 -0.65 4.42
CA ALA A 20 -13.73 0.10 4.41
C ALA A 20 -13.44 0.76 5.77
N LYS A 21 -14.47 1.32 6.43
CA LYS A 21 -14.34 1.82 7.82
C LYS A 21 -13.83 0.73 8.77
N ARG A 22 -14.34 -0.49 8.67
CA ARG A 22 -13.91 -1.62 9.52
C ARG A 22 -12.46 -2.01 9.24
N ILE A 23 -12.04 -2.00 7.99
CA ILE A 23 -10.64 -2.26 7.60
C ILE A 23 -9.70 -1.32 8.37
N LEU A 24 -9.96 -0.01 8.34
CA LEU A 24 -9.13 0.98 9.03
C LEU A 24 -9.22 0.89 10.56
N GLN A 25 -10.40 0.59 11.11
CA GLN A 25 -10.56 0.41 12.57
C GLN A 25 -9.75 -0.76 13.12
N GLN A 26 -9.44 -1.75 12.30
CA GLN A 26 -8.68 -2.95 12.65
C GLN A 26 -7.38 -3.03 11.86
N TRP A 27 -6.76 -1.87 11.57
CA TRP A 27 -5.63 -1.80 10.63
C TRP A 27 -4.48 -2.73 11.00
N ASP A 28 -4.15 -2.85 12.29
CA ASP A 28 -3.09 -3.74 12.77
C ASP A 28 -3.31 -5.22 12.37
N LEU A 29 -4.57 -5.65 12.17
CA LEU A 29 -4.92 -7.01 11.76
C LEU A 29 -5.16 -7.13 10.26
N THR A 30 -5.66 -6.08 9.62
CA THR A 30 -6.05 -6.11 8.21
C THR A 30 -4.91 -5.75 7.27
N ARG A 31 -3.91 -4.99 7.75
CA ARG A 31 -2.72 -4.60 6.99
C ARG A 31 -2.03 -5.81 6.33
N ASP A 32 -1.84 -6.89 7.08
CA ASP A 32 -1.12 -8.09 6.61
C ASP A 32 -1.91 -8.90 5.57
N GLN A 33 -3.16 -8.53 5.31
CA GLN A 33 -4.00 -9.17 4.29
C GLN A 33 -3.90 -8.45 2.93
N PHE A 34 -3.21 -7.31 2.86
CA PHE A 34 -3.00 -6.58 1.62
C PHE A 34 -1.70 -6.98 0.92
N TRP A 35 -1.79 -7.09 -0.41
CA TRP A 35 -0.64 -7.33 -1.27
C TRP A 35 -0.30 -6.08 -2.08
N GLN A 36 0.93 -5.61 -1.96
CA GLN A 36 1.43 -4.58 -2.86
C GLN A 36 1.83 -5.22 -4.19
N ILE A 37 1.06 -4.93 -5.23
CA ILE A 37 1.36 -5.38 -6.58
C ILE A 37 2.18 -4.29 -7.27
N CYS A 38 3.40 -4.63 -7.70
CA CYS A 38 4.29 -3.72 -8.43
C CYS A 38 4.80 -4.41 -9.71
N PRO A 39 4.70 -3.76 -10.89
CA PRO A 39 5.39 -4.22 -12.09
C PRO A 39 6.91 -4.29 -11.86
N LYS A 40 7.57 -5.28 -12.46
CA LYS A 40 9.02 -5.48 -12.27
C LYS A 40 9.84 -4.30 -12.79
N GLU A 41 9.36 -3.68 -13.86
CA GLU A 41 9.96 -2.53 -14.53
C GLU A 41 9.92 -1.26 -13.66
N MET A 42 9.04 -1.24 -12.66
CA MET A 42 8.89 -0.10 -11.74
C MET A 42 9.80 -0.20 -10.52
N LEU A 43 10.39 -1.36 -10.22
CA LEU A 43 11.18 -1.57 -9.00
C LEU A 43 12.32 -0.55 -8.83
N THR A 44 12.97 -0.14 -9.91
CA THR A 44 14.06 0.87 -9.89
C THR A 44 13.57 2.31 -10.03
N ARG A 45 12.27 2.52 -10.24
CA ARG A 45 11.64 3.83 -10.47
C ARG A 45 10.80 4.30 -9.29
N LEU A 46 10.54 3.41 -8.32
CA LEU A 46 9.82 3.77 -7.12
C LEU A 46 10.64 4.76 -6.28
N LYS A 47 10.02 5.88 -5.93
CA LYS A 47 10.60 6.88 -5.02
C LYS A 47 10.92 6.27 -3.64
N HIS A 48 10.12 5.28 -3.23
CA HIS A 48 10.31 4.49 -2.03
C HIS A 48 10.50 3.02 -2.45
N PRO A 49 11.73 2.48 -2.40
CA PRO A 49 12.01 1.10 -2.77
C PRO A 49 11.20 0.08 -1.95
N LEU A 50 10.98 -1.11 -2.50
CA LEU A 50 10.30 -2.22 -1.80
C LEU A 50 11.25 -3.08 -0.94
N SER A 51 12.56 -2.88 -1.10
CA SER A 51 13.60 -3.54 -0.33
C SER A 51 14.55 -2.48 0.19
N ASP A 52 15.03 -2.67 1.42
CA ASP A 52 16.10 -1.86 2.01
C ASP A 52 17.49 -2.25 1.48
N GLU A 53 17.58 -3.37 0.75
CA GLU A 53 18.79 -3.74 0.04
C GLU A 53 19.05 -2.75 -1.11
N PRO A 54 20.30 -2.26 -1.27
CA PRO A 54 20.63 -1.43 -2.42
C PRO A 54 20.33 -2.22 -3.68
N ALA A 55 19.57 -1.61 -4.60
CA ALA A 55 19.24 -2.24 -5.87
C ALA A 55 20.53 -2.75 -6.51
N ALA A 56 20.66 -4.08 -6.63
CA ALA A 56 21.86 -4.69 -7.18
C ALA A 56 22.14 -4.06 -8.54
N ALA A 57 23.22 -3.26 -8.61
CA ALA A 57 23.66 -2.65 -9.84
C ALA A 57 23.93 -3.79 -10.83
N ARG A 58 23.15 -3.84 -11.90
CA ARG A 58 23.40 -4.79 -12.99
C ARG A 58 24.78 -4.48 -13.57
N ALA A 59 25.60 -5.52 -13.69
CA ALA A 59 26.88 -5.51 -14.40
C ALA A 59 26.70 -5.27 -15.90
#